data_AF-A0A2T0UQG9-F1
#
_entry.id   AF-A0A2T0UQG9-F1
#
_cell.length_a   1.000
_cell.length_b   1.000
_cell.length_c   1.000
_cell.angle_alpha   90.00
_cell.angle_beta   90.00
_cell.angle_gamma   90.00
#
_symmetry.space_group_name_H-M   'P 1'
#
loop_
_entity.id
_entity.type
_entity.pdbx_description
1 polymer ?
#
loop_
_entity_poly.entity_id
_entity_poly.type
_entity_poly.pdbx_seq_one_letter_code
_entity_poly.pdbx_strand_id
1 'polypeptide(L)'
;MSTTNAFYRRTFLNRPRHHLGAHVIADVTLERPTDGRPWVRADVHLADCSKHVTLDFDAETRREAANALRKVRILRSVLHDFEVALERSLDELDLR
;
A
#
# COMPACT_ATOMS: atom_id res chain seq x y z
N MET A 1 -2.22 12.81 23.93
CA MET A 1 -2.12 11.88 22.79
C MET A 1 -0.98 12.35 21.91
N SER A 2 -0.05 11.46 21.58
CA SER A 2 1.06 11.74 20.67
C SER A 2 0.94 10.84 19.46
N THR A 3 1.08 11.42 18.28
CA THR A 3 1.07 10.73 16.99
C THR A 3 2.43 10.90 16.34
N THR A 4 3.00 9.83 15.81
CA THR A 4 4.27 9.89 15.08
C THR A 4 4.11 9.23 13.73
N ASN A 5 4.31 9.98 12.64
CA ASN A 5 4.38 9.38 11.31
C ASN A 5 5.71 8.62 11.20
N ALA A 6 5.64 7.29 11.17
CA ALA A 6 6.80 6.42 11.05
C ALA A 6 7.22 6.22 9.59
N PHE A 7 6.27 6.30 8.66
CA PHE A 7 6.54 6.16 7.23
C PHE A 7 5.44 6.83 6.42
N TYR A 8 5.84 7.66 5.45
CA TYR A 8 4.93 8.19 4.45
C TYR A 8 5.61 8.17 3.08
N ARG A 9 4.93 7.61 2.08
CA ARG A 9 5.36 7.68 0.69
C ARG A 9 4.17 7.87 -0.22
N ARG A 10 4.23 8.91 -1.04
CA ARG A 10 3.31 9.13 -2.17
C ARG A 10 4.09 9.04 -3.47
N THR A 11 3.55 8.30 -4.44
CA THR A 11 4.16 8.19 -5.77
C THR A 11 3.08 8.08 -6.86
N PHE A 12 3.33 8.68 -8.01
CA PHE A 12 2.46 8.53 -9.18
C PHE A 12 2.82 7.24 -9.93
N LEU A 13 1.80 6.50 -10.36
CA LEU A 13 1.97 5.25 -11.10
C LEU A 13 2.22 5.51 -12.59
N ASN A 14 1.56 6.52 -13.14
CA ASN A 14 1.73 6.87 -14.54
C ASN A 14 3.02 7.66 -14.77
N ARG A 15 3.63 7.46 -15.94
CA ARG A 15 4.69 8.34 -16.42
C ARG A 15 4.17 9.79 -16.56
N PRO A 16 5.05 10.80 -16.45
CA PRO A 16 4.66 12.18 -16.73
C PRO A 16 3.93 12.29 -18.07
N ARG A 17 2.80 13.02 -18.09
CA ARG A 17 1.95 13.26 -19.27
C ARG A 17 1.17 12.04 -19.81
N HIS A 18 1.17 10.90 -19.13
CA HIS A 18 0.19 9.83 -19.36
C HIS A 18 -0.91 9.90 -18.31
N HIS A 19 -2.18 9.98 -18.73
CA HIS A 19 -3.44 9.96 -17.96
C HIS A 19 -3.39 10.55 -16.54
N LEU A 20 -4.17 11.60 -16.28
CA LEU A 20 -4.14 12.30 -14.99
C LEU A 20 -4.53 11.38 -13.82
N GLY A 21 -3.63 11.24 -12.84
CA GLY A 21 -4.01 11.04 -11.43
C GLY A 21 -3.73 9.67 -10.80
N ALA A 22 -3.23 8.66 -11.51
CA ALA A 22 -2.97 7.37 -10.88
C ALA A 22 -1.80 7.45 -9.88
N HIS A 23 -2.03 7.04 -8.63
CA HIS A 23 -1.04 7.16 -7.56
C HIS A 23 -1.23 6.12 -6.46
N VAL A 24 -0.16 5.90 -5.70
CA VAL A 24 -0.15 5.13 -4.46
C VAL A 24 0.30 6.03 -3.33
N ILE A 25 -0.40 5.96 -2.20
CA ILE A 25 0.01 6.53 -0.92
C ILE A 25 0.12 5.38 0.07
N ALA A 26 1.24 5.27 0.76
CA ALA A 26 1.42 4.37 1.89
C ALA A 26 1.78 5.21 3.11
N ASP A 27 1.07 4.99 4.21
CA ASP A 27 1.23 5.71 5.46
C ASP A 27 1.24 4.74 6.65
N VAL A 28 2.15 4.96 7.60
CA VAL A 28 2.23 4.23 8.86
C VAL A 28 2.41 5.25 9.98
N THR A 29 1.43 5.31 10.88
CA THR A 29 1.41 6.21 12.04
C THR A 29 1.37 5.41 13.33
N LEU A 30 2.19 5.81 14.30
CA LEU A 30 2.18 5.29 15.66
C LEU A 30 1.26 6.17 16.50
N GLU A 31 0.25 5.55 17.10
CA GLU A 31 -0.74 6.21 17.94
C GLU A 31 -0.45 5.90 19.41
N ARG A 32 -0.22 6.94 20.21
CA ARG A 32 0.05 6.84 21.66
C ARG A 32 -0.94 7.72 22.43
N PRO A 33 -2.18 7.24 22.67
CA PRO A 33 -3.16 7.97 23.47
C PRO A 33 -2.67 8.17 24.91
N THR A 34 -3.14 9.24 25.56
CA THR A 34 -2.82 9.51 26.97
C THR A 34 -3.45 8.43 27.86
N ASP A 35 -4.70 8.06 27.55
CA ASP A 35 -5.45 7.01 28.21
C ASP A 35 -5.82 5.96 27.17
N GLY A 36 -5.09 4.83 27.15
CA GLY A 36 -5.32 3.76 26.19
C GLY A 36 -4.07 2.95 25.88
N ARG A 37 -4.23 1.91 25.05
CA ARG A 37 -3.09 1.13 24.54
C ARG A 37 -2.56 1.81 23.28
N PRO A 38 -1.24 1.82 23.04
CA PRO A 38 -0.71 2.29 21.77
C PRO A 38 -1.08 1.32 20.64
N TRP A 39 -1.29 1.85 19.45
CA TRP A 39 -1.55 1.05 18.25
C TRP A 39 -0.83 1.62 17.03
N VAL A 40 -0.79 0.81 15.97
CA VAL A 40 -0.29 1.21 14.66
C VAL A 40 -1.49 1.43 13.76
N ARG A 41 -1.56 2.60 13.15
CA ARG A 41 -2.42 2.86 12.00
C ARG A 41 -1.61 2.72 10.72
N ALA A 42 -2.04 1.92 9.77
CA ALA A 42 -1.31 1.69 8.54
C ALA A 42 -2.25 1.50 7.35
N ASP A 43 -2.12 2.38 6.36
CA ASP A 43 -3.01 2.46 5.20
C ASP A 43 -2.21 2.44 3.90
N VAL A 44 -2.71 1.73 2.90
CA VAL A 44 -2.28 1.88 1.50
C VAL A 44 -3.46 2.30 0.65
N HIS A 45 -3.37 3.48 0.04
CA HIS A 45 -4.35 4.00 -0.91
C HIS A 45 -3.83 3.86 -2.33
N LEU A 46 -4.62 3.21 -3.19
CA LEU A 46 -4.41 3.17 -4.62
C LEU A 46 -5.53 3.93 -5.29
N ALA A 47 -5.17 4.88 -6.15
CA ALA A 47 -6.10 5.60 -6.99
C ALA A 47 -5.68 5.42 -8.45
N ASP A 48 -6.64 5.12 -9.31
CA ASP A 48 -6.49 5.11 -10.77
C ASP A 48 -7.78 5.61 -11.42
N CYS A 49 -7.71 6.81 -12.01
CA CYS A 49 -8.86 7.51 -12.58
C CYS A 49 -10.01 7.66 -11.56
N SER A 50 -11.16 7.04 -11.81
CA SER A 50 -12.32 7.04 -10.91
C SER A 50 -12.32 5.90 -9.88
N LYS A 51 -11.34 4.99 -9.94
CA LYS A 51 -11.25 3.83 -9.05
C LYS A 51 -10.33 4.15 -7.89
N HIS A 52 -10.81 3.91 -6.68
CA HIS A 52 -10.06 4.11 -5.45
C HIS A 52 -10.20 2.87 -4.56
N VAL A 53 -9.09 2.39 -4.02
CA VAL A 53 -9.05 1.28 -3.06
C VAL A 53 -8.15 1.70 -1.90
N THR A 54 -8.63 1.46 -0.69
CA THR A 54 -7.84 1.59 0.54
C THR A 54 -7.72 0.21 1.17
N LEU A 55 -6.49 -0.15 1.53
CA LEU A 55 -6.20 -1.35 2.29
C LEU A 55 -5.70 -0.96 3.68
N ASP A 56 -6.37 -1.50 4.70
CA ASP A 56 -6.08 -1.26 6.11
C ASP A 56 -5.24 -2.42 6.69
N PHE A 57 -4.18 -2.03 7.41
CA PHE A 57 -3.21 -2.87 8.09
C PHE A 57 -3.02 -2.47 9.56
N ASP A 58 -4.05 -1.88 10.17
CA ASP A 58 -4.05 -1.45 11.56
C ASP A 58 -3.78 -2.62 12.52
N ALA A 59 -3.11 -2.31 13.62
CA ALA A 59 -2.74 -3.29 14.61
C ALA A 59 -2.69 -2.70 16.03
N GLU A 60 -3.55 -3.23 16.91
CA GLU A 60 -3.57 -2.94 18.35
C GLU A 60 -2.96 -4.10 19.15
N THR A 61 -2.96 -5.31 18.58
CA THR A 61 -2.48 -6.54 19.21
C THR A 61 -1.36 -7.22 18.42
N ARG A 62 -0.61 -8.11 19.08
CA ARG A 62 0.42 -8.95 18.41
C ARG A 62 -0.16 -9.81 17.28
N ARG A 63 -1.40 -10.29 17.45
CA ARG A 63 -2.08 -11.11 16.44
C ARG A 63 -2.44 -10.28 15.21
N GLU A 64 -2.97 -9.08 15.40
CA GLU A 64 -3.25 -8.16 14.29
C GLU A 64 -1.96 -7.73 13.60
N ALA A 65 -0.90 -7.41 14.35
CA ALA A 65 0.40 -7.08 13.76
C ALA A 65 0.95 -8.22 12.87
N ALA A 66 0.84 -9.48 13.33
CA ALA A 66 1.23 -10.63 12.53
C ALA A 66 0.37 -10.77 11.26
N ASN A 67 -0.94 -10.52 11.36
CA ASN A 67 -1.86 -10.55 10.24
C ASN A 67 -1.62 -9.42 9.24
N ALA A 68 -1.42 -8.19 9.70
CA ALA A 68 -1.07 -7.02 8.91
C ALA A 68 0.20 -7.29 8.08
N LEU A 69 1.27 -7.76 8.74
CA LEU A 69 2.51 -8.15 8.05
C LEU A 69 2.29 -9.28 7.03
N ARG A 70 1.45 -10.27 7.35
CA ARG A 70 1.09 -11.34 6.41
C ARG A 70 0.37 -10.77 5.18
N LYS A 71 -0.62 -9.89 5.35
CA LYS A 71 -1.34 -9.24 4.24
C LYS A 71 -0.37 -8.51 3.32
N VAL A 72 0.53 -7.69 3.87
CA VAL A 72 1.55 -6.96 3.08
C VAL A 72 2.46 -7.91 2.30
N ARG A 73 2.93 -9.00 2.94
CA ARG A 73 3.78 -10.00 2.29
C ARG A 73 3.08 -10.69 1.13
N ILE A 74 1.81 -11.05 1.30
CA ILE A 74 1.00 -11.65 0.23
C ILE A 74 0.79 -10.66 -0.91
N LEU A 75 0.42 -9.41 -0.61
CA LEU A 75 0.21 -8.39 -1.64
C LEU A 75 1.46 -8.17 -2.48
N ARG A 76 2.62 -8.05 -1.82
CA ARG A 76 3.91 -7.91 -2.49
C ARG A 76 4.21 -9.11 -3.40
N SER A 77 3.98 -10.33 -2.93
CA SER A 77 4.20 -11.54 -3.74
C SER A 77 3.32 -11.55 -4.97
N VAL A 78 2.00 -11.31 -4.79
CA VAL A 78 1.04 -11.31 -5.90
C VAL A 78 1.37 -10.21 -6.92
N LEU A 79 1.74 -9.01 -6.48
CA LEU A 79 2.11 -7.91 -7.38
C LEU A 79 3.40 -8.21 -8.16
N HIS A 80 4.36 -8.90 -7.55
CA HIS A 80 5.56 -9.35 -8.24
C HIS A 80 5.27 -10.43 -9.27
N ASP A 81 4.46 -11.44 -8.90
CA ASP A 81 4.06 -12.50 -9.83
C ASP A 81 3.24 -11.92 -11.00
N PHE A 82 2.39 -10.92 -10.72
CA PHE A 82 1.65 -10.17 -11.72
C PHE A 82 2.56 -9.38 -12.67
N GLU A 83 3.58 -8.69 -12.15
CA GLU A 83 4.59 -7.99 -12.96
C GLU A 83 5.27 -8.94 -13.93
N VAL A 84 5.78 -10.09 -13.43
CA VAL A 84 6.44 -11.09 -14.26
C VAL A 84 5.49 -11.66 -15.34
N ALA A 85 4.24 -11.92 -14.99
CA ALA A 85 3.25 -12.41 -15.95
C ALA A 85 2.93 -11.36 -17.01
N LEU A 86 2.75 -10.09 -16.62
CA LEU A 86 2.49 -8.98 -17.52
C LEU A 86 3.64 -8.76 -18.50
N GLU A 87 4.88 -8.77 -18.03
CA GLU A 87 6.06 -8.64 -18.90
C GLU A 87 6.09 -9.72 -19.99
N ARG A 88 5.87 -10.99 -19.60
CA ARG A 88 5.82 -12.10 -20.55
C ARG A 88 4.71 -11.92 -21.58
N SER A 89 3.52 -11.52 -21.14
CA SER A 89 2.40 -11.27 -22.05
C SER A 89 2.65 -10.12 -23.02
N LEU A 90 3.38 -9.08 -22.59
CA LEU A 90 3.77 -7.97 -23.46
C LEU A 90 4.82 -8.41 -24.49
N ASP A 91 5.78 -9.23 -24.10
CA ASP A 91 6.77 -9.82 -25.03
C ASP A 91 6.09 -10.74 -26.08
N GLU A 92 5.13 -11.57 -25.66
CA GLU A 92 4.36 -12.44 -26.56
C GLU A 92 3.57 -11.68 -27.62
N LEU A 93 3.20 -10.42 -27.34
CA LEU A 93 2.44 -9.54 -28.23
C LEU A 93 3.30 -8.46 -28.92
N ASP A 94 4.62 -8.47 -28.73
CA ASP A 94 5.55 -7.45 -29.26
C ASP A 94 5.18 -6.01 -28.84
N LEU A 95 4.76 -5.84 -27.58
CA LEU A 95 4.35 -4.56 -26.99
C LEU A 95 5.37 -3.96 -26.01
N ARG A 96 6.54 -4.60 -25.85
CA ARG A 96 7.62 -4.15 -24.96
C ARG A 96 8.92 -3.91 -25.70
#